data_AF-A0A7W0S7H7-F1
#
_entry.id   AF-A0A7W0S7H7-F1
#
_cell.length_a   1.000
_cell.length_b   1.000
_cell.length_c   1.000
_cell.angle_alpha   90.00
_cell.angle_beta   90.00
_cell.angle_gamma   90.00
#
_symmetry.space_group_name_H-M   'P 1'
#
loop_
_entity.id
_entity.type
_entity.pdbx_description
1 polymer ?
#
loop_
_entity_poly.entity_id
_entity_poly.type
_entity_poly.pdbx_seq_one_letter_code
_entity_poly.pdbx_strand_id
1 'polypeptide(L)'
;VGTGMQERIAIRNESMHRLDFEASLELAADFADIISVKLHDFALGDPENAPDLPPAAPSTYDEVRRQLLIVDPVGDLRTRIVLSQDGRLHEGGVTFDLSLDPHERWDLTVDVVPSLDSETDGELAEHLSDERETLGDVVAAWTLRVPRVRGGWESLRRAFDRSIADLAALRMRTGEFRRPLFAAGMPWFMTVFGRDTAITSLQSLLLGPEPAIGALDALAELQAQTVDPAIDAEPGKIVHEVRHGRAAEFWFPRYYGSIDSTPLFLVLLAETWRWTDDATLVRRLREPAMLALEWIDRHGDLDGDGFVEYARRADGGLTNQSWKDSGDSQRFHDGRFADAPIAPVEVQGYVYDAKLGLAEIARDVWREPELAERLEREAADLRAAFDKAFWVEERGGFFALALDGEKKHVDARCSNMGHLLWSGIVLPERVAPVVDQLLSESLWSGWGIRTMASDEAAYNPISYHNGTVWPHDTSLTAWGLARHGYPEAARRVARALIEAAAHFDWSLPEVFAGYARDETPFPIAYPTAARPQAWAAGTPILLVRVLLGIEPDRVRQRLTSNVTDELPSWLEGLRVEGVRAFGRNWTVAVERGRVTIAEGV
;
A
#
# COMPACT_ATOMS: atom_id res chain seq x y z
N VAL A 1 -2.74 14.62 -6.35
CA VAL A 1 -3.95 15.16 -5.69
C VAL A 1 -4.21 16.54 -6.25
N GLY A 2 -5.41 16.79 -6.79
CA GLY A 2 -5.79 18.11 -7.29
C GLY A 2 -6.25 19.05 -6.17
N THR A 3 -6.54 20.32 -6.50
CA THR A 3 -6.99 21.33 -5.52
C THR A 3 -8.46 21.26 -5.15
N GLY A 4 -9.24 20.35 -5.76
CA GLY A 4 -10.67 20.18 -5.49
C GLY A 4 -11.28 18.94 -6.15
N MET A 5 -12.60 18.91 -6.18
CA MET A 5 -13.45 17.87 -6.76
C MET A 5 -14.41 18.50 -7.78
N GLN A 6 -14.66 17.84 -8.90
CA GLN A 6 -15.70 18.22 -9.86
C GLN A 6 -16.68 17.06 -10.03
N GLU A 7 -17.96 17.32 -9.78
CA GLU A 7 -19.06 16.40 -10.02
C GLU A 7 -19.84 16.84 -11.26
N ARG A 8 -20.28 15.88 -12.08
CA ARG A 8 -21.06 16.15 -13.30
C ARG A 8 -22.37 15.37 -13.26
N ILE A 9 -23.47 16.08 -13.11
CA ILE A 9 -24.81 15.54 -13.02
C ILE A 9 -25.49 15.71 -14.37
N ALA A 10 -26.02 14.62 -14.93
CA ALA A 10 -26.76 14.65 -16.19
C ALA A 10 -28.13 14.00 -16.01
N ILE A 11 -29.19 14.73 -16.37
CA ILE A 11 -30.56 14.24 -16.36
C ILE A 11 -31.06 14.21 -17.80
N ARG A 12 -31.53 13.04 -18.25
CA ARG A 12 -32.04 12.86 -19.61
C ARG A 12 -33.46 12.34 -19.58
N ASN A 13 -34.32 12.95 -20.40
CA ASN A 13 -35.67 12.46 -20.64
C ASN A 13 -35.65 11.39 -21.73
N GLU A 14 -35.72 10.10 -21.39
CA GLU A 14 -35.81 9.00 -22.36
C GLU A 14 -37.25 8.68 -22.80
N SER A 15 -38.23 9.50 -22.39
CA SER A 15 -39.65 9.31 -22.73
C SER A 15 -40.04 10.02 -24.03
N MET A 16 -41.25 9.74 -24.51
CA MET A 16 -41.85 10.35 -25.70
C MET A 16 -42.61 11.65 -25.44
N HIS A 17 -42.60 12.14 -24.20
CA HIS A 17 -43.33 13.33 -23.78
C HIS A 17 -42.41 14.30 -23.04
N ARG A 18 -42.73 15.59 -23.08
CA ARG A 18 -42.05 16.59 -22.25
C ARG A 18 -42.31 16.28 -20.77
N LEU A 19 -41.27 16.42 -19.95
CA LEU A 19 -41.31 16.26 -18.50
C LEU A 19 -40.93 17.59 -17.84
N ASP A 20 -41.79 18.08 -16.97
CA ASP A 20 -41.53 19.25 -16.12
C ASP A 20 -41.45 18.78 -14.65
N PHE A 21 -40.33 19.06 -13.97
CA PHE A 21 -40.07 18.62 -12.61
C PHE A 21 -39.00 19.48 -11.93
N GLU A 22 -38.89 19.37 -10.60
CA GLU A 22 -37.85 20.05 -9.82
C GLU A 22 -36.73 19.06 -9.47
N ALA A 23 -35.48 19.50 -9.61
CA ALA A 23 -34.31 18.75 -9.16
C ALA A 23 -33.57 19.55 -8.08
N SER A 24 -33.45 18.99 -6.88
CA SER A 24 -32.80 19.65 -5.73
C SER A 24 -31.48 18.96 -5.37
N LEU A 25 -30.47 19.77 -5.07
CA LEU A 25 -29.15 19.34 -4.62
C LEU A 25 -28.89 19.92 -3.23
N GLU A 26 -28.72 19.03 -2.25
CA GLU A 26 -28.29 19.40 -0.89
C GLU A 26 -26.75 19.48 -0.84
N LEU A 27 -26.24 20.55 -0.24
CA LEU A 27 -24.83 20.88 -0.17
C LEU A 27 -24.46 21.24 1.27
N ALA A 28 -23.60 20.43 1.88
CA ALA A 28 -23.17 20.61 3.26
C ALA A 28 -21.71 20.21 3.45
N ALA A 29 -21.07 20.78 4.47
CA ALA A 29 -19.79 20.31 5.00
C ALA A 29 -19.82 20.46 6.52
N ASP A 30 -19.40 19.43 7.24
CA ASP A 30 -19.27 19.43 8.71
C ASP A 30 -17.84 19.72 9.18
N PHE A 31 -16.87 19.70 8.25
CA PHE A 31 -15.44 19.80 8.51
C PHE A 31 -14.93 18.74 9.51
N ALA A 32 -15.61 17.59 9.61
CA ALA A 32 -15.12 16.46 10.37
C ALA A 32 -13.76 16.01 9.83
N ASP A 33 -12.81 15.73 10.71
CA ASP A 33 -11.54 15.15 10.28
C ASP A 33 -11.72 13.66 9.96
N ILE A 34 -10.82 13.14 9.12
CA ILE A 34 -10.92 11.77 8.63
C ILE A 34 -10.82 10.70 9.74
N ILE A 35 -10.17 11.00 10.88
CA ILE A 35 -10.05 10.08 12.00
C ILE A 35 -11.40 9.99 12.73
N SER A 36 -12.04 11.13 12.98
CA SER A 36 -13.40 11.17 13.53
C SER A 36 -14.40 10.43 12.63
N VAL A 37 -14.36 10.64 11.32
CA VAL A 37 -15.22 9.90 10.36
C VAL A 37 -14.94 8.40 10.41
N LYS A 38 -13.67 7.99 10.49
CA LYS A 38 -13.26 6.58 10.56
C LYS A 38 -13.78 5.87 11.81
N LEU A 39 -13.99 6.57 12.93
CA LEU A 39 -14.58 5.97 14.14
C LEU A 39 -16.02 5.47 13.91
N HIS A 40 -16.74 6.05 12.96
CA HIS A 40 -18.10 5.63 12.59
C HIS A 40 -18.14 4.46 11.61
N ASP A 41 -16.97 3.93 11.22
CA ASP A 41 -16.90 2.74 10.39
C ASP A 41 -16.88 1.45 11.23
N PHE A 42 -17.67 0.45 10.86
CA PHE A 42 -17.73 -0.84 11.55
C PHE A 42 -16.46 -1.68 11.42
N ALA A 43 -15.66 -1.42 10.38
CA ALA A 43 -14.48 -2.20 10.07
C ALA A 43 -13.20 -1.57 10.65
N LEU A 44 -13.16 -0.25 10.74
CA LEU A 44 -11.98 0.52 11.13
C LEU A 44 -12.13 1.26 12.46
N GLY A 45 -13.35 1.33 13.01
CA GLY A 45 -13.70 2.11 14.19
C GLY A 45 -14.65 1.36 15.14
N ASP A 46 -15.36 2.14 15.94
CA ASP A 46 -16.35 1.66 16.92
C ASP A 46 -17.57 2.60 16.87
N PRO A 47 -18.47 2.42 15.87
CA PRO A 47 -19.58 3.34 15.64
C PRO A 47 -20.57 3.41 16.80
N GLU A 48 -20.62 2.39 17.66
CA GLU A 48 -21.51 2.39 18.84
C GLU A 48 -21.03 3.37 19.91
N ASN A 49 -19.73 3.63 19.98
CA ASN A 49 -19.10 4.52 20.97
C ASN A 49 -18.45 5.76 20.33
N ALA A 50 -18.60 5.95 19.01
CA ALA A 50 -18.03 7.08 18.30
C ALA A 50 -18.71 8.39 18.73
N PRO A 51 -17.94 9.46 19.01
CA PRO A 51 -18.51 10.78 19.26
C PRO A 51 -19.33 11.27 18.06
N ASP A 52 -20.39 12.04 18.32
CA ASP A 52 -21.17 12.68 17.26
C ASP A 52 -20.27 13.53 16.36
N LEU A 53 -20.46 13.42 15.05
CA LEU A 53 -19.83 14.33 14.10
C LEU A 53 -20.39 15.75 14.26
N PRO A 54 -19.61 16.80 13.93
CA PRO A 54 -20.11 18.17 13.95
C PRO A 54 -21.36 18.31 13.06
N PRO A 55 -22.30 19.21 13.42
CA PRO A 55 -23.39 19.54 12.51
C PRO A 55 -22.85 20.22 11.24
N ALA A 56 -23.64 20.16 10.17
CA ALA A 56 -23.33 20.91 8.94
C ALA A 56 -23.08 22.39 9.25
N ALA A 57 -21.97 22.91 8.74
CA ALA A 57 -21.57 24.29 8.95
C ALA A 57 -22.47 25.25 8.15
N PRO A 58 -22.65 26.50 8.61
CA PRO A 58 -23.41 27.50 7.89
C PRO A 58 -22.84 27.78 6.50
N SER A 59 -23.73 27.94 5.51
CA SER A 59 -23.38 28.28 4.13
C SER A 59 -23.92 29.64 3.74
N THR A 60 -23.14 30.41 2.98
CA THR A 60 -23.58 31.64 2.30
C THR A 60 -23.55 31.45 0.79
N TYR A 61 -24.58 31.88 0.08
CA TYR A 61 -24.62 31.81 -1.38
C TYR A 61 -24.51 33.20 -2.02
N ASP A 62 -23.70 33.29 -3.06
CA ASP A 62 -23.55 34.45 -3.95
C ASP A 62 -24.20 34.10 -5.30
N GLU A 63 -25.36 34.69 -5.57
CA GLU A 63 -26.11 34.51 -6.82
C GLU A 63 -25.35 35.01 -8.05
N VAL A 64 -24.57 36.08 -7.91
CA VAL A 64 -23.83 36.66 -9.05
C VAL A 64 -22.68 35.74 -9.44
N ARG A 65 -22.02 35.14 -8.44
CA ARG A 65 -20.88 34.24 -8.66
C ARG A 65 -21.28 32.77 -8.81
N ARG A 66 -22.56 32.43 -8.63
CA ARG A 66 -23.09 31.04 -8.64
C ARG A 66 -22.32 30.15 -7.68
N GLN A 67 -22.07 30.70 -6.50
CA GLN A 67 -21.11 30.15 -5.55
C GLN A 67 -21.73 30.01 -4.18
N LEU A 68 -21.66 28.81 -3.62
CA LEU A 68 -21.87 28.55 -2.20
C LEU A 68 -20.51 28.56 -1.49
N LEU A 69 -20.45 29.22 -0.33
CA LEU A 69 -19.29 29.21 0.55
C LEU A 69 -19.72 28.65 1.90
N ILE A 70 -19.09 27.56 2.32
CA ILE A 70 -19.23 26.97 3.65
C ILE A 70 -17.95 27.27 4.42
N VAL A 71 -18.08 27.78 5.64
CA VAL A 71 -16.93 28.17 6.48
C VAL A 71 -16.95 27.34 7.75
N ASP A 72 -15.81 26.77 8.10
CA ASP A 72 -15.64 26.06 9.37
C ASP A 72 -15.89 27.02 10.54
N PRO A 73 -16.86 26.74 11.43
CA PRO A 73 -17.17 27.62 12.54
C PRO A 73 -16.07 27.67 13.61
N VAL A 74 -15.14 26.71 13.60
CA VAL A 74 -14.09 26.55 14.62
C VAL A 74 -12.69 26.84 14.09
N GLY A 75 -12.50 26.87 12.77
CA GLY A 75 -11.18 27.01 12.14
C GLY A 75 -11.20 27.89 10.89
N ASP A 76 -10.09 27.85 10.15
CA ASP A 76 -9.91 28.67 8.95
C ASP A 76 -10.25 27.94 7.64
N LEU A 77 -10.76 26.70 7.75
CA LEU A 77 -11.15 25.89 6.61
C LEU A 77 -12.40 26.47 5.93
N ARG A 78 -12.37 26.46 4.60
CA ARG A 78 -13.50 26.89 3.77
C ARG A 78 -13.72 25.90 2.65
N THR A 79 -14.97 25.68 2.30
CA THR A 79 -15.35 24.90 1.12
C THR A 79 -16.17 25.77 0.21
N ARG A 80 -15.63 26.03 -0.97
CA ARG A 80 -16.32 26.76 -2.03
C ARG A 80 -16.96 25.77 -3.00
N ILE A 81 -18.22 25.95 -3.32
CA ILE A 81 -18.95 25.13 -4.29
C ILE A 81 -19.47 26.04 -5.41
N VAL A 82 -19.06 25.80 -6.64
CA VAL A 82 -19.45 26.58 -7.82
C VAL A 82 -20.32 25.74 -8.73
N LEU A 83 -21.42 26.32 -9.21
CA LEU A 83 -22.39 25.64 -10.06
C LEU A 83 -22.33 26.20 -11.48
N SER A 84 -22.40 25.33 -12.49
CA SER A 84 -22.41 25.78 -13.89
C SER A 84 -23.74 26.41 -14.33
N GLN A 85 -24.82 26.23 -13.56
CA GLN A 85 -26.15 26.77 -13.83
C GLN A 85 -26.74 27.43 -12.58
N ASP A 86 -27.63 28.40 -12.81
CA ASP A 86 -28.40 29.06 -11.76
C ASP A 86 -29.56 28.17 -11.29
N GLY A 87 -29.87 28.24 -10.01
CA GLY A 87 -31.04 27.60 -9.41
C GLY A 87 -31.60 28.42 -8.27
N ARG A 88 -32.82 28.08 -7.83
CA ARG A 88 -33.47 28.70 -6.68
C ARG A 88 -32.86 28.15 -5.40
N LEU A 89 -32.44 29.03 -4.51
CA LEU A 89 -31.78 28.65 -3.27
C LEU A 89 -32.79 28.29 -2.19
N HIS A 90 -32.37 27.37 -1.33
CA HIS A 90 -33.03 27.12 -0.05
C HIS A 90 -31.98 26.84 1.02
N GLU A 91 -32.43 26.68 2.27
CA GLU A 91 -31.56 26.27 3.36
C GLU A 91 -30.88 24.95 3.00
N GLY A 92 -29.54 24.95 2.97
CA GLY A 92 -28.72 23.76 2.70
C GLY A 92 -28.66 23.29 1.25
N GLY A 93 -29.10 24.07 0.24
CA GLY A 93 -29.04 23.59 -1.14
C GLY A 93 -29.56 24.52 -2.24
N VAL A 94 -29.65 23.95 -3.45
CA VAL A 94 -30.12 24.61 -4.68
C VAL A 94 -31.13 23.72 -5.41
N THR A 95 -32.18 24.33 -5.96
CA THR A 95 -33.23 23.66 -6.73
C THR A 95 -33.32 24.22 -8.14
N PHE A 96 -33.42 23.33 -9.12
CA PHE A 96 -33.54 23.66 -10.54
C PHE A 96 -34.93 23.29 -11.05
N ASP A 97 -35.60 24.25 -11.69
CA ASP A 97 -36.87 24.02 -12.38
C ASP A 97 -36.56 23.50 -13.79
N LEU A 98 -36.75 22.20 -14.01
CA LEU A 98 -36.38 21.55 -15.26
C LEU A 98 -37.60 21.25 -16.12
N SER A 99 -37.43 21.50 -17.41
CA SER A 99 -38.39 21.19 -18.47
C SER A 99 -37.61 20.51 -19.59
N LEU A 100 -37.75 19.21 -19.74
CA LEU A 100 -37.01 18.43 -20.72
C LEU A 100 -37.96 17.87 -21.78
N ASP A 101 -37.77 18.27 -23.04
CA ASP A 101 -38.42 17.66 -24.20
C ASP A 101 -37.96 16.20 -24.41
N PRO A 102 -38.66 15.40 -25.23
CA PRO A 102 -38.26 14.02 -25.53
C PRO A 102 -36.81 13.93 -25.99
N HIS A 103 -36.02 13.06 -25.35
CA HIS A 103 -34.58 12.85 -25.56
C HIS A 103 -33.67 14.03 -25.22
N GLU A 104 -34.21 15.11 -24.63
CA GLU A 104 -33.42 16.23 -24.14
C GLU A 104 -32.61 15.84 -22.89
N ARG A 105 -31.45 16.46 -22.74
CA ARG A 105 -30.52 16.27 -21.63
C ARG A 105 -30.19 17.62 -21.01
N TRP A 106 -30.22 17.65 -19.69
CA TRP A 106 -29.72 18.75 -18.87
C TRP A 106 -28.44 18.31 -18.14
N ASP A 107 -27.48 19.22 -18.05
CA ASP A 107 -26.14 18.96 -17.51
C ASP A 107 -25.75 20.03 -16.48
N LEU A 108 -25.36 19.61 -15.29
CA LEU A 108 -24.83 20.46 -14.23
C LEU A 108 -23.41 20.02 -13.86
N THR A 109 -22.48 20.98 -13.83
CA THR A 109 -21.16 20.81 -13.22
C THR A 109 -21.17 21.45 -11.84
N VAL A 110 -20.67 20.72 -10.85
CA VAL A 110 -20.51 21.17 -9.46
C VAL A 110 -19.03 21.07 -9.10
N ASP A 111 -18.41 22.22 -8.86
CA ASP A 111 -16.99 22.34 -8.53
C ASP A 111 -16.83 22.60 -7.04
N VAL A 112 -16.21 21.68 -6.30
CA VAL A 112 -15.99 21.76 -4.84
C VAL A 112 -14.51 21.98 -4.55
N VAL A 113 -14.16 23.12 -3.97
CA VAL A 113 -12.78 23.52 -3.68
C VAL A 113 -12.62 23.79 -2.19
N PRO A 114 -11.91 22.93 -1.45
CA PRO A 114 -11.47 23.25 -0.10
C PRO A 114 -10.30 24.24 -0.13
N SER A 115 -10.25 25.18 0.82
CA SER A 115 -9.14 26.11 0.99
C SER A 115 -8.81 26.36 2.46
N LEU A 116 -7.53 26.61 2.73
CA LEU A 116 -7.00 26.98 4.05
C LEU A 116 -6.80 28.50 4.21
N ASP A 117 -6.80 29.26 3.11
CA ASP A 117 -6.54 30.71 3.10
C ASP A 117 -7.74 31.51 2.59
N SER A 118 -7.83 32.77 3.02
CA SER A 118 -8.86 33.74 2.62
C SER A 118 -8.59 34.46 1.29
N GLU A 119 -7.45 34.24 0.64
CA GLU A 119 -6.96 35.14 -0.44
C GLU A 119 -7.24 34.67 -1.88
N THR A 120 -7.78 33.47 -2.12
CA THR A 120 -8.11 33.05 -3.50
C THR A 120 -9.51 33.53 -3.89
N ASP A 121 -9.62 34.83 -4.18
CA ASP A 121 -10.76 35.43 -4.88
C ASP A 121 -10.42 35.55 -6.38
N GLY A 122 -10.84 34.55 -7.19
CA GLY A 122 -10.65 34.51 -8.65
C GLY A 122 -11.36 33.32 -9.30
N GLU A 123 -11.61 33.40 -10.63
CA GLU A 123 -12.42 32.48 -11.46
C GLU A 123 -12.01 31.01 -11.30
N LEU A 124 -12.81 30.28 -10.52
CA LEU A 124 -12.50 28.96 -9.99
C LEU A 124 -12.80 27.80 -10.96
N ALA A 125 -13.85 27.96 -11.78
CA ALA A 125 -14.35 26.91 -12.66
C ALA A 125 -13.38 26.63 -13.83
N GLU A 126 -12.74 27.67 -14.36
CA GLU A 126 -11.65 27.52 -15.34
C GLU A 126 -10.41 26.87 -14.69
N HIS A 127 -10.13 27.20 -13.43
CA HIS A 127 -8.98 26.65 -12.71
C HIS A 127 -9.03 25.13 -12.52
N LEU A 128 -10.20 24.57 -12.15
CA LEU A 128 -10.33 23.11 -11.99
C LEU A 128 -10.38 22.36 -13.33
N SER A 129 -10.97 22.94 -14.38
CA SER A 129 -10.91 22.33 -15.72
C SER A 129 -9.47 22.30 -16.24
N ASP A 130 -8.74 23.40 -16.10
CA ASP A 130 -7.35 23.52 -16.52
C ASP A 130 -6.42 22.65 -15.67
N GLU A 131 -6.67 22.57 -14.36
CA GLU A 131 -5.94 21.67 -13.47
C GLU A 131 -6.22 20.20 -13.81
N ARG A 132 -7.46 19.84 -14.17
CA ARG A 132 -7.78 18.48 -14.61
C ARG A 132 -7.11 18.14 -15.94
N GLU A 133 -7.07 19.07 -16.89
CA GLU A 133 -6.31 18.89 -18.13
C GLU A 133 -4.82 18.73 -17.83
N THR A 134 -4.26 19.58 -16.95
CA THR A 134 -2.87 19.50 -16.50
C THR A 134 -2.57 18.19 -15.76
N LEU A 135 -3.46 17.73 -14.89
CA LEU A 135 -3.36 16.44 -14.21
C LEU A 135 -3.46 15.29 -15.21
N GLY A 136 -4.35 15.40 -16.20
CA GLY A 136 -4.44 14.49 -17.34
C GLY A 136 -3.12 14.41 -18.11
N ASP A 137 -2.50 15.55 -18.40
CA ASP A 137 -1.21 15.65 -19.07
C ASP A 137 -0.06 15.12 -18.21
N VAL A 138 -0.10 15.34 -16.90
CA VAL A 138 0.89 14.84 -15.95
C VAL A 138 0.79 13.31 -15.80
N VAL A 139 -0.42 12.77 -15.76
CA VAL A 139 -0.68 11.33 -15.78
C VAL A 139 -0.27 10.76 -17.12
N ALA A 140 -0.57 11.42 -18.25
CA ALA A 140 -0.16 11.01 -19.58
C ALA A 140 1.37 11.03 -19.75
N ALA A 141 2.05 12.08 -19.29
CA ALA A 141 3.51 12.22 -19.32
C ALA A 141 4.21 11.18 -18.43
N TRP A 142 3.60 10.82 -17.30
CA TRP A 142 4.08 9.70 -16.49
C TRP A 142 3.81 8.35 -17.17
N THR A 143 2.62 8.16 -17.75
CA THR A 143 2.23 6.98 -18.53
C THR A 143 3.13 6.77 -19.77
N LEU A 144 3.71 7.85 -20.31
CA LEU A 144 4.70 7.79 -21.40
C LEU A 144 6.08 7.32 -20.92
N ARG A 145 6.38 7.40 -19.62
CA ARG A 145 7.69 7.04 -19.02
C ARG A 145 7.68 5.71 -18.28
N VAL A 146 6.51 5.17 -17.95
CA VAL A 146 6.37 3.85 -17.33
C VAL A 146 6.38 2.73 -18.37
N PRO A 147 6.74 1.50 -17.97
CA PRO A 147 6.71 0.35 -18.85
C PRO A 147 5.32 0.11 -19.44
N ARG A 148 5.27 -0.46 -20.64
CA ARG A 148 4.03 -0.86 -21.32
C ARG A 148 3.98 -2.36 -21.48
N VAL A 149 2.91 -2.97 -21.00
CA VAL A 149 2.61 -4.39 -21.22
C VAL A 149 1.81 -4.55 -22.51
N ARG A 150 2.28 -5.40 -23.42
CA ARG A 150 1.61 -5.81 -24.66
C ARG A 150 1.56 -7.34 -24.74
N GLY A 151 0.69 -7.89 -25.58
CA GLY A 151 0.65 -9.34 -25.85
C GLY A 151 -0.61 -10.05 -25.34
N GLY A 152 -0.49 -11.36 -25.15
CA GLY A 152 -1.63 -12.31 -25.11
C GLY A 152 -2.47 -12.36 -23.84
N TRP A 153 -2.00 -11.86 -22.69
CA TRP A 153 -2.77 -11.89 -21.44
C TRP A 153 -3.46 -10.54 -21.15
N GLU A 154 -4.60 -10.34 -21.82
CA GLU A 154 -5.37 -9.10 -21.75
C GLU A 154 -5.77 -8.70 -20.31
N SER A 155 -6.14 -9.65 -19.46
CA SER A 155 -6.50 -9.37 -18.06
C SER A 155 -5.33 -8.81 -17.25
N LEU A 156 -4.12 -9.37 -17.42
CA LEU A 156 -2.92 -8.84 -16.78
C LEU A 156 -2.61 -7.44 -17.28
N ARG A 157 -2.75 -7.20 -18.58
CA ARG A 157 -2.54 -5.88 -19.17
C ARG A 157 -3.50 -4.85 -18.58
N ARG A 158 -4.80 -5.15 -18.48
CA ARG A 158 -5.79 -4.25 -17.89
C ARG A 158 -5.52 -3.95 -16.43
N ALA A 159 -5.17 -4.98 -15.64
CA ALA A 159 -4.78 -4.80 -14.24
C ALA A 159 -3.52 -3.95 -14.11
N PHE A 160 -2.50 -4.18 -14.94
CA PHE A 160 -1.26 -3.41 -14.95
C PHE A 160 -1.49 -1.94 -15.35
N ASP A 161 -2.26 -1.69 -16.40
CA ASP A 161 -2.62 -0.33 -16.86
C ASP A 161 -3.44 0.41 -15.79
N ARG A 162 -4.36 -0.28 -15.10
CA ARG A 162 -5.13 0.30 -13.98
C ARG A 162 -4.27 0.57 -12.76
N SER A 163 -3.37 -0.34 -12.38
CA SER A 163 -2.37 -0.14 -11.32
C SER A 163 -1.51 1.11 -11.55
N ILE A 164 -1.09 1.34 -12.79
CA ILE A 164 -0.39 2.56 -13.19
C ILE A 164 -1.26 3.78 -12.89
N ALA A 165 -2.51 3.80 -13.36
CA ALA A 165 -3.42 4.92 -13.10
C ALA A 165 -3.67 5.15 -11.58
N ASP A 166 -3.81 4.06 -10.81
CA ASP A 166 -4.01 4.10 -9.36
C ASP A 166 -2.80 4.71 -8.63
N LEU A 167 -1.60 4.24 -8.94
CA LEU A 167 -0.36 4.81 -8.37
C LEU A 167 -0.15 6.27 -8.80
N ALA A 168 -0.55 6.64 -10.03
CA ALA A 168 -0.49 8.03 -10.47
C ALA A 168 -1.42 8.93 -9.65
N ALA A 169 -2.62 8.45 -9.31
CA ALA A 169 -3.58 9.18 -8.47
C ALA A 169 -3.06 9.37 -7.03
N LEU A 170 -2.33 8.38 -6.52
CA LEU A 170 -1.71 8.39 -5.18
C LEU A 170 -0.36 9.11 -5.13
N ARG A 171 0.13 9.64 -6.25
CA ARG A 171 1.45 10.28 -6.31
C ARG A 171 1.46 11.60 -5.54
N MET A 172 2.45 11.74 -4.66
CA MET A 172 2.71 12.97 -3.91
C MET A 172 4.19 13.35 -3.96
N ARG A 173 4.51 14.53 -3.41
CA ARG A 173 5.87 15.06 -3.24
C ARG A 173 5.94 15.70 -1.86
N THR A 174 6.84 15.21 -1.03
CA THR A 174 7.07 15.74 0.32
C THR A 174 8.57 15.84 0.61
N GLY A 175 8.89 16.38 1.78
CA GLY A 175 10.25 16.56 2.26
C GLY A 175 11.05 17.62 1.48
N GLU A 176 12.30 17.78 1.86
CA GLU A 176 13.23 18.76 1.28
C GLU A 176 13.44 18.52 -0.22
N PHE A 177 13.66 17.25 -0.61
CA PHE A 177 13.97 16.89 -1.99
C PHE A 177 12.76 16.94 -2.93
N ARG A 178 11.53 16.94 -2.39
CA ARG A 178 10.25 16.96 -3.14
C ARG A 178 10.19 15.96 -4.31
N ARG A 179 10.87 14.83 -4.17
CA ARG A 179 10.86 13.74 -5.16
C ARG A 179 9.50 13.05 -5.15
N PRO A 180 9.07 12.46 -6.29
CA PRO A 180 7.84 11.69 -6.32
C PRO A 180 7.93 10.48 -5.39
N LEU A 181 6.84 10.19 -4.68
CA LEU A 181 6.56 8.97 -3.94
C LEU A 181 5.04 8.72 -3.95
N PHE A 182 4.59 7.63 -3.33
CA PHE A 182 3.17 7.28 -3.26
C PHE A 182 2.62 7.48 -1.84
N ALA A 183 1.41 8.04 -1.75
CA ALA A 183 0.56 7.98 -0.57
C ALA A 183 0.09 6.54 -0.32
N ALA A 184 -0.30 6.18 0.90
CA ALA A 184 -0.80 4.83 1.18
C ALA A 184 -2.13 4.50 0.49
N GLY A 185 -3.12 5.39 0.49
CA GLY A 185 -4.40 5.07 -0.16
C GLY A 185 -5.51 6.09 0.05
N MET A 186 -6.48 6.10 -0.87
CA MET A 186 -7.68 6.94 -0.79
C MET A 186 -8.87 6.16 -0.24
N PRO A 187 -9.71 6.77 0.62
CA PRO A 187 -9.61 8.14 1.15
C PRO A 187 -8.80 8.25 2.46
N TRP A 188 -8.63 7.16 3.20
CA TRP A 188 -8.22 7.15 4.60
C TRP A 188 -6.74 7.49 4.84
N PHE A 189 -5.88 7.23 3.87
CA PHE A 189 -4.44 7.11 4.04
C PHE A 189 -3.66 7.98 3.04
N MET A 190 -4.19 9.16 2.71
CA MET A 190 -3.58 10.11 1.76
C MET A 190 -2.39 10.89 2.33
N THR A 191 -1.38 10.16 2.81
CA THR A 191 -0.17 10.69 3.43
C THR A 191 0.97 9.66 3.35
N VAL A 192 2.13 10.00 3.88
CA VAL A 192 3.25 9.06 4.03
C VAL A 192 2.93 8.09 5.15
N PHE A 193 2.93 6.80 4.79
CA PHE A 193 2.96 5.67 5.71
C PHE A 193 4.25 4.90 5.47
N GLY A 194 5.08 4.70 6.48
CA GLY A 194 6.45 4.18 6.32
C GLY A 194 6.48 2.85 5.58
N ARG A 195 5.77 1.86 6.13
CA ARG A 195 5.64 0.51 5.58
C ARG A 195 5.01 0.49 4.20
N ASP A 196 3.83 1.10 4.02
CA ASP A 196 3.12 1.12 2.74
C ASP A 196 3.97 1.73 1.64
N THR A 197 4.66 2.83 1.96
CA THR A 197 5.57 3.52 1.05
C THR A 197 6.73 2.60 0.66
N ALA A 198 7.32 1.88 1.62
CA ALA A 198 8.43 0.96 1.37
C ALA A 198 8.01 -0.24 0.50
N ILE A 199 6.91 -0.92 0.87
CA ILE A 199 6.39 -2.09 0.14
C ILE A 199 5.96 -1.70 -1.28
N THR A 200 5.21 -0.62 -1.44
CA THR A 200 4.79 -0.14 -2.77
C THR A 200 6.01 0.19 -3.63
N SER A 201 7.03 0.82 -3.04
CA SER A 201 8.26 1.14 -3.77
C SER A 201 8.99 -0.12 -4.23
N LEU A 202 9.09 -1.15 -3.39
CA LEU A 202 9.65 -2.46 -3.75
C LEU A 202 8.88 -3.13 -4.89
N GLN A 203 7.54 -3.16 -4.79
CA GLN A 203 6.66 -3.75 -5.81
C GLN A 203 6.75 -3.03 -7.16
N SER A 204 7.01 -1.71 -7.15
CA SER A 204 6.94 -0.84 -8.33
C SER A 204 8.29 -0.52 -8.98
N LEU A 205 9.40 -1.12 -8.54
CA LEU A 205 10.74 -0.89 -9.14
C LEU A 205 10.80 -1.12 -10.65
N LEU A 206 9.94 -2.01 -11.19
CA LEU A 206 9.79 -2.21 -12.63
C LEU A 206 9.45 -0.91 -13.38
N LEU A 207 8.71 0.00 -12.73
CA LEU A 207 8.34 1.31 -13.28
C LEU A 207 9.51 2.30 -13.34
N GLY A 208 10.59 1.99 -12.61
CA GLY A 208 11.78 2.80 -12.44
C GLY A 208 12.03 3.17 -10.97
N PRO A 209 13.27 3.56 -10.64
CA PRO A 209 13.73 3.71 -9.25
C PRO A 209 13.32 5.04 -8.59
N GLU A 210 12.79 6.01 -9.33
CA GLU A 210 12.58 7.36 -8.78
C GLU A 210 11.57 7.42 -7.62
N PRO A 211 10.43 6.70 -7.64
CA PRO A 211 9.54 6.63 -6.48
C PRO A 211 10.23 6.02 -5.25
N ALA A 212 11.04 4.98 -5.45
CA ALA A 212 11.81 4.35 -4.37
C ALA A 212 12.86 5.30 -3.78
N ILE A 213 13.55 6.08 -4.62
CA ILE A 213 14.49 7.11 -4.16
C ILE A 213 13.76 8.21 -3.39
N GLY A 214 12.59 8.65 -3.86
CA GLY A 214 11.76 9.63 -3.17
C GLY A 214 11.22 9.14 -1.83
N ALA A 215 10.83 7.87 -1.77
CA ALA A 215 10.48 7.18 -0.53
C ALA A 215 11.65 7.16 0.45
N LEU A 216 12.84 6.71 0.03
CA LEU A 216 14.03 6.67 0.88
C LEU A 216 14.40 8.06 1.43
N ASP A 217 14.40 9.09 0.58
CA ASP A 217 14.69 10.46 1.00
C ASP A 217 13.66 10.96 2.04
N ALA A 218 12.37 10.75 1.80
CA ALA A 218 11.31 11.18 2.72
C ALA A 218 11.33 10.41 4.06
N LEU A 219 11.54 9.10 4.03
CA LEU A 219 11.59 8.28 5.25
C LEU A 219 12.84 8.56 6.09
N ALA A 220 13.97 8.87 5.46
CA ALA A 220 15.17 9.32 6.16
C ALA A 220 14.96 10.68 6.84
N GLU A 221 14.27 11.63 6.19
CA GLU A 221 13.94 12.93 6.79
C GLU A 221 12.96 12.80 7.97
N LEU A 222 12.05 11.82 7.91
CA LEU A 222 11.07 11.53 8.96
C LEU A 222 11.60 10.60 10.06
N GLN A 223 12.83 10.09 9.94
CA GLN A 223 13.42 9.18 10.91
C GLN A 223 13.49 9.82 12.30
N ALA A 224 13.07 9.09 13.33
CA ALA A 224 13.10 9.58 14.70
C ALA A 224 14.55 9.81 15.18
N GLN A 225 14.77 10.93 15.87
CA GLN A 225 16.08 11.33 16.39
C GLN A 225 16.22 11.19 17.91
N THR A 226 15.09 11.13 18.62
CA THR A 226 15.03 11.12 20.08
C THR A 226 14.03 10.09 20.55
N VAL A 227 14.19 9.63 21.80
CA VAL A 227 13.17 8.82 22.45
C VAL A 227 12.01 9.72 22.86
N ASP A 228 10.81 9.42 22.37
CA ASP A 228 9.56 10.06 22.80
C ASP A 228 8.45 8.99 22.93
N PRO A 229 8.16 8.54 24.16
CA PRO A 229 7.14 7.53 24.41
C PRO A 229 5.73 7.96 23.99
N ALA A 230 5.44 9.27 23.93
CA ALA A 230 4.11 9.77 23.61
C ALA A 230 3.71 9.51 22.15
N ILE A 231 4.68 9.20 21.29
CA ILE A 231 4.48 8.93 19.85
C ILE A 231 5.19 7.64 19.40
N ASP A 232 5.60 6.79 20.35
CA ASP A 232 6.36 5.55 20.12
C ASP A 232 7.69 5.74 19.38
N ALA A 233 8.31 6.93 19.50
CA ALA A 233 9.54 7.26 18.80
C ALA A 233 10.78 6.79 19.57
N GLU A 234 11.75 6.28 18.81
CA GLU A 234 13.10 5.91 19.27
C GLU A 234 14.11 6.32 18.20
N PRO A 235 15.34 6.71 18.57
CA PRO A 235 16.37 7.07 17.60
C PRO A 235 16.57 5.98 16.54
N GLY A 236 16.53 6.38 15.26
CA GLY A 236 16.69 5.49 14.12
C GLY A 236 15.41 4.82 13.62
N LYS A 237 14.31 4.88 14.38
CA LYS A 237 13.02 4.30 13.98
C LYS A 237 12.40 5.07 12.82
N ILE A 238 11.89 4.35 11.82
CA ILE A 238 11.16 4.94 10.69
C ILE A 238 9.68 5.11 11.06
N VAL A 239 9.09 6.21 10.62
CA VAL A 239 7.72 6.62 10.96
C VAL A 239 6.67 5.58 10.54
N HIS A 240 5.62 5.41 11.34
CA HIS A 240 4.41 4.68 10.94
C HIS A 240 3.62 5.53 9.94
N GLU A 241 3.20 6.73 10.36
CA GLU A 241 2.48 7.68 9.50
C GLU A 241 2.70 9.15 9.90
N VAL A 242 2.41 10.05 8.97
CA VAL A 242 2.40 11.51 9.18
C VAL A 242 1.00 12.06 8.96
N ARG A 243 0.52 12.95 9.84
CA ARG A 243 -0.74 13.67 9.68
C ARG A 243 -0.54 15.18 9.80
N HIS A 244 -1.43 15.93 9.14
CA HIS A 244 -1.44 17.37 9.12
C HIS A 244 -2.88 17.90 9.30
N GLY A 245 -3.01 19.17 9.69
CA GLY A 245 -4.31 19.81 9.91
C GLY A 245 -5.10 19.17 11.05
N ARG A 246 -6.43 19.28 11.01
CA ARG A 246 -7.33 18.78 12.06
C ARG A 246 -7.14 17.29 12.38
N ALA A 247 -6.82 16.47 11.38
CA ALA A 247 -6.52 15.05 11.62
C ALA A 247 -5.35 14.83 12.61
N ALA A 248 -4.39 15.76 12.66
CA ALA A 248 -3.26 15.73 13.60
C ALA A 248 -3.60 16.31 15.00
N GLU A 249 -4.81 16.81 15.19
CA GLU A 249 -5.33 17.20 16.51
C GLU A 249 -6.02 16.00 17.20
N PHE A 250 -6.66 15.14 16.41
CA PHE A 250 -7.33 13.91 16.86
C PHE A 250 -6.47 12.64 16.74
N TRP A 251 -5.30 12.77 16.10
CA TRP A 251 -4.27 11.74 15.99
C TRP A 251 -2.89 12.37 16.13
N PHE A 252 -1.83 11.56 16.17
CA PHE A 252 -0.47 12.08 16.24
C PHE A 252 -0.07 12.77 14.91
N PRO A 253 0.55 13.97 14.95
CA PRO A 253 1.14 14.58 13.76
C PRO A 253 2.21 13.72 13.11
N ARG A 254 2.98 13.00 13.94
CA ARG A 254 3.92 11.96 13.54
C ARG A 254 3.79 10.82 14.53
N TYR A 255 3.54 9.63 14.03
CA TYR A 255 3.40 8.43 14.85
C TYR A 255 4.45 7.40 14.45
N TYR A 256 5.09 6.76 15.43
CA TYR A 256 6.18 5.79 15.19
C TYR A 256 5.84 4.39 15.71
N GLY A 257 4.56 4.06 15.93
CA GLY A 257 4.12 2.71 16.30
C GLY A 257 4.16 1.71 15.14
N SER A 258 5.34 1.53 14.54
CA SER A 258 5.65 0.54 13.50
C SER A 258 7.05 -0.01 13.75
N ILE A 259 7.19 -1.33 13.76
CA ILE A 259 8.50 -2.00 13.90
C ILE A 259 9.02 -2.63 12.60
N ASP A 260 8.17 -2.73 11.59
CA ASP A 260 8.50 -3.25 10.25
C ASP A 260 9.05 -2.17 9.31
N SER A 261 8.63 -0.90 9.47
CA SER A 261 9.08 0.20 8.60
C SER A 261 10.60 0.40 8.61
N THR A 262 11.24 0.22 9.77
CA THR A 262 12.69 0.41 9.93
C THR A 262 13.52 -0.62 9.15
N PRO A 263 13.32 -1.95 9.32
CA PRO A 263 14.02 -2.91 8.47
C PRO A 263 13.59 -2.83 6.99
N LEU A 264 12.32 -2.52 6.68
CA LEU A 264 11.87 -2.34 5.29
C LEU A 264 12.55 -1.16 4.57
N PHE A 265 12.87 -0.08 5.30
CA PHE A 265 13.69 1.03 4.75
C PHE A 265 15.07 0.55 4.28
N LEU A 266 15.71 -0.35 5.05
CA LEU A 266 17.00 -0.93 4.70
C LEU A 266 16.91 -1.89 3.52
N VAL A 267 15.86 -2.74 3.49
CA VAL A 267 15.56 -3.63 2.35
C VAL A 267 15.34 -2.80 1.07
N LEU A 268 14.55 -1.73 1.16
CA LEU A 268 14.32 -0.82 0.03
C LEU A 268 15.61 -0.15 -0.44
N LEU A 269 16.49 0.28 0.47
CA LEU A 269 17.78 0.87 0.12
C LEU A 269 18.65 -0.11 -0.66
N ALA A 270 18.78 -1.34 -0.16
CA ALA A 270 19.55 -2.39 -0.81
C ALA A 270 18.99 -2.74 -2.19
N GLU A 271 17.68 -2.95 -2.30
CA GLU A 271 17.04 -3.29 -3.57
C GLU A 271 17.12 -2.14 -4.58
N THR A 272 16.88 -0.90 -4.15
CA THR A 272 17.02 0.28 -5.02
C THR A 272 18.45 0.42 -5.53
N TRP A 273 19.45 0.16 -4.69
CA TRP A 273 20.84 0.13 -5.11
C TRP A 273 21.12 -1.00 -6.12
N ARG A 274 20.59 -2.20 -5.94
CA ARG A 274 20.72 -3.30 -6.92
C ARG A 274 20.16 -2.93 -8.29
N TRP A 275 19.07 -2.18 -8.35
CA TRP A 275 18.43 -1.72 -9.60
C TRP A 275 19.14 -0.53 -10.28
N THR A 276 19.90 0.26 -9.53
CA THR A 276 20.48 1.53 -10.00
C THR A 276 21.98 1.51 -10.14
N ASP A 277 22.66 0.69 -9.34
CA ASP A 277 24.11 0.77 -9.08
C ASP A 277 24.55 2.19 -8.60
N ASP A 278 23.63 2.97 -8.02
CA ASP A 278 23.89 4.36 -7.60
C ASP A 278 24.59 4.42 -6.24
N ALA A 279 25.92 4.42 -6.27
CA ALA A 279 26.74 4.58 -5.07
C ALA A 279 26.59 5.96 -4.41
N THR A 280 26.11 6.99 -5.11
CA THR A 280 25.90 8.33 -4.54
C THR A 280 24.69 8.33 -3.62
N LEU A 281 23.60 7.70 -4.04
CA LEU A 281 22.41 7.47 -3.21
C LEU A 281 22.78 6.78 -1.90
N VAL A 282 23.48 5.65 -1.99
CA VAL A 282 23.83 4.81 -0.85
C VAL A 282 24.82 5.49 0.10
N ARG A 283 25.74 6.32 -0.41
CA ARG A 283 26.63 7.13 0.44
C ARG A 283 25.86 8.23 1.18
N ARG A 284 24.91 8.89 0.51
CA ARG A 284 24.07 9.93 1.13
C ARG A 284 23.22 9.35 2.27
N LEU A 285 22.65 8.17 2.07
CA LEU A 285 21.77 7.52 3.04
C LEU A 285 22.51 6.65 4.06
N ARG A 286 23.85 6.70 4.09
CA ARG A 286 24.65 5.89 5.04
C ARG A 286 24.27 6.16 6.49
N GLU A 287 24.21 7.43 6.90
CA GLU A 287 23.90 7.78 8.29
C GLU A 287 22.48 7.33 8.69
N PRO A 288 21.40 7.64 7.93
CA PRO A 288 20.07 7.10 8.20
C PRO A 288 20.03 5.56 8.28
N ALA A 289 20.77 4.87 7.39
CA ALA A 289 20.85 3.41 7.38
C ALA A 289 21.54 2.86 8.63
N MET A 290 22.62 3.50 9.09
CA MET A 290 23.31 3.10 10.33
C MET A 290 22.44 3.34 11.56
N LEU A 291 21.66 4.43 11.61
CA LEU A 291 20.71 4.69 12.68
C LEU A 291 19.56 3.66 12.70
N ALA A 292 19.04 3.27 11.53
CA ALA A 292 18.03 2.23 11.43
C ALA A 292 18.56 0.86 11.88
N LEU A 293 19.81 0.53 11.53
CA LEU A 293 20.47 -0.68 12.01
C LEU A 293 20.72 -0.64 13.53
N GLU A 294 21.16 0.50 14.05
CA GLU A 294 21.32 0.69 15.51
C GLU A 294 19.99 0.57 16.26
N TRP A 295 18.89 1.07 15.68
CA TRP A 295 17.56 0.87 16.23
C TRP A 295 17.21 -0.62 16.32
N ILE A 296 17.43 -1.39 15.25
CA ILE A 296 17.19 -2.85 15.26
C ILE A 296 17.95 -3.52 16.41
N ASP A 297 19.24 -3.22 16.56
CA ASP A 297 20.10 -3.91 17.53
C ASP A 297 19.92 -3.43 18.99
N ARG A 298 19.40 -2.22 19.23
CA ARG A 298 19.31 -1.63 20.59
C ARG A 298 17.90 -1.42 21.11
N HIS A 299 17.00 -1.01 20.23
CA HIS A 299 15.65 -0.58 20.58
C HIS A 299 14.60 -1.61 20.15
N GLY A 300 14.85 -2.30 19.03
CA GLY A 300 14.00 -3.36 18.52
C GLY A 300 14.07 -4.64 19.36
N ASP A 301 15.24 -5.00 19.88
CA ASP A 301 15.45 -6.19 20.71
C ASP A 301 15.35 -5.83 22.22
N LEU A 302 14.14 -5.90 22.77
CA LEU A 302 13.85 -5.38 24.11
C LEU A 302 14.45 -6.23 25.24
N ASP A 303 14.60 -7.53 25.03
CA ASP A 303 15.11 -8.47 26.02
C ASP A 303 16.47 -9.11 25.66
N GLY A 304 17.02 -8.78 24.49
CA GLY A 304 18.36 -9.18 24.08
C GLY A 304 18.43 -10.61 23.53
N ASP A 305 17.29 -11.18 23.11
CA ASP A 305 17.22 -12.54 22.56
C ASP A 305 17.47 -12.60 21.04
N GLY A 306 17.62 -11.42 20.41
CA GLY A 306 17.93 -11.25 18.99
C GLY A 306 16.69 -11.03 18.10
N PHE A 307 15.48 -11.01 18.65
CA PHE A 307 14.25 -10.76 17.90
C PHE A 307 13.75 -9.33 18.09
N VAL A 308 13.24 -8.74 17.02
CA VAL A 308 12.62 -7.41 17.08
C VAL A 308 11.19 -7.52 17.58
N GLU A 309 10.87 -6.73 18.60
CA GLU A 309 9.63 -6.75 19.35
C GLU A 309 8.96 -5.38 19.38
N TYR A 310 7.66 -5.37 19.66
CA TYR A 310 6.95 -4.15 20.03
C TYR A 310 6.20 -4.29 21.34
N ALA A 311 6.15 -3.17 22.07
CA ALA A 311 5.21 -2.94 23.14
C ALA A 311 4.77 -1.47 23.03
N ARG A 312 3.46 -1.24 22.89
CA ARG A 312 2.91 0.12 22.77
C ARG A 312 3.32 0.97 23.97
N ARG A 313 3.89 2.15 23.71
CA ARG A 313 4.20 3.16 24.74
C ARG A 313 3.29 4.37 24.67
N ALA A 314 2.83 4.76 23.48
CA ALA A 314 1.94 5.90 23.33
C ALA A 314 0.53 5.57 23.85
N ASP A 315 -0.01 6.46 24.70
CA ASP A 315 -1.42 6.40 25.06
C ASP A 315 -2.28 6.71 23.82
N GLY A 316 -3.30 5.90 23.55
CA GLY A 316 -4.07 5.97 22.31
C GLY A 316 -3.35 5.46 21.05
N GLY A 317 -2.11 4.98 21.16
CA GLY A 317 -1.38 4.35 20.06
C GLY A 317 -1.94 2.96 19.68
N LEU A 318 -1.53 2.47 18.51
CA LEU A 318 -1.79 1.12 18.03
C LEU A 318 -1.24 0.07 19.00
N THR A 319 -2.07 -0.91 19.36
CA THR A 319 -1.67 -2.04 20.20
C THR A 319 -0.74 -2.99 19.46
N ASN A 320 -1.00 -3.22 18.17
CA ASN A 320 -0.18 -4.05 17.29
C ASN A 320 0.59 -3.15 16.33
N GLN A 321 1.92 -3.34 16.21
CA GLN A 321 2.81 -2.44 15.47
C GLN A 321 3.51 -3.10 14.27
N SER A 322 2.96 -4.21 13.77
CA SER A 322 3.36 -4.85 12.51
C SER A 322 2.33 -4.60 11.41
N TRP A 323 2.47 -5.19 10.22
CA TRP A 323 1.55 -4.92 9.10
C TRP A 323 0.11 -5.34 9.38
N LYS A 324 -0.08 -6.33 10.25
CA LYS A 324 -1.38 -6.66 10.82
C LYS A 324 -1.62 -5.79 12.06
N ASP A 325 -1.79 -4.49 11.89
CA ASP A 325 -1.88 -3.51 12.98
C ASP A 325 -3.28 -3.33 13.59
N SER A 326 -4.31 -4.04 13.11
CA SER A 326 -5.62 -4.03 13.80
C SER A 326 -5.46 -4.59 15.21
N GLY A 327 -6.18 -4.01 16.17
CA GLY A 327 -6.04 -4.37 17.58
C GLY A 327 -6.33 -5.83 17.89
N ASP A 328 -7.02 -6.54 16.99
CA ASP A 328 -7.46 -7.91 17.17
C ASP A 328 -6.63 -8.98 16.41
N SER A 329 -5.51 -8.61 15.79
CA SER A 329 -4.82 -9.44 14.78
C SER A 329 -3.87 -10.51 15.33
N GLN A 330 -3.38 -10.35 16.56
CA GLN A 330 -2.39 -11.23 17.18
C GLN A 330 -3.08 -12.21 18.11
N ARG A 331 -3.41 -13.39 17.58
CA ARG A 331 -4.19 -14.39 18.30
C ARG A 331 -3.58 -15.77 18.20
N PHE A 332 -3.71 -16.53 19.28
CA PHE A 332 -3.43 -17.96 19.31
C PHE A 332 -4.49 -18.72 18.51
N HIS A 333 -4.22 -20.00 18.24
CA HIS A 333 -5.14 -20.87 17.52
C HIS A 333 -6.54 -20.96 18.17
N ASP A 334 -6.61 -20.82 19.49
CA ASP A 334 -7.84 -20.87 20.30
C ASP A 334 -8.54 -19.51 20.42
N GLY A 335 -8.00 -18.48 19.75
CA GLY A 335 -8.57 -17.14 19.68
C GLY A 335 -8.17 -16.22 20.83
N ARG A 336 -7.41 -16.69 21.83
CA ARG A 336 -6.85 -15.80 22.87
C ARG A 336 -5.92 -14.76 22.25
N PHE A 337 -5.86 -13.57 22.85
CA PHE A 337 -4.90 -12.53 22.46
C PHE A 337 -3.49 -12.88 22.91
N ALA A 338 -2.51 -12.46 22.11
CA ALA A 338 -1.12 -12.40 22.54
C ALA A 338 -0.87 -11.18 23.43
N ASP A 339 -0.02 -11.36 24.44
CA ASP A 339 0.41 -10.28 25.33
C ASP A 339 1.75 -9.69 24.86
N ALA A 340 1.91 -8.38 25.00
CA ALA A 340 3.16 -7.67 24.69
C ALA A 340 4.27 -7.91 25.73
N PRO A 341 5.56 -7.80 25.35
CA PRO A 341 6.08 -7.52 24.01
C PRO A 341 5.83 -8.67 23.01
N ILE A 342 5.55 -8.33 21.76
CA ILE A 342 5.29 -9.33 20.70
C ILE A 342 6.41 -9.25 19.66
N ALA A 343 6.99 -10.40 19.32
CA ALA A 343 7.96 -10.58 18.23
C ALA A 343 7.25 -11.15 16.98
N PRO A 344 6.75 -10.33 16.05
CA PRO A 344 6.04 -10.83 14.87
C PRO A 344 6.99 -11.47 13.87
N VAL A 345 6.51 -12.53 13.23
CA VAL A 345 7.34 -13.43 12.42
C VAL A 345 7.94 -12.75 11.18
N GLU A 346 7.16 -11.95 10.46
CA GLU A 346 7.58 -11.31 9.22
C GLU A 346 8.69 -10.27 9.43
N VAL A 347 8.69 -9.61 10.59
CA VAL A 347 9.68 -8.57 10.91
C VAL A 347 11.07 -9.18 11.03
N GLN A 348 11.16 -10.38 11.60
CA GLN A 348 12.45 -11.09 11.71
C GLN A 348 12.99 -11.42 10.31
N GLY A 349 12.11 -11.78 9.39
CA GLY A 349 12.44 -11.91 7.98
C GLY A 349 12.98 -10.61 7.36
N TYR A 350 12.35 -9.47 7.64
CA TYR A 350 12.83 -8.18 7.12
C TYR A 350 14.17 -7.78 7.71
N VAL A 351 14.41 -8.04 9.00
CA VAL A 351 15.71 -7.79 9.64
C VAL A 351 16.80 -8.64 8.99
N TYR A 352 16.51 -9.91 8.72
CA TYR A 352 17.44 -10.81 8.01
C TYR A 352 17.82 -10.25 6.63
N ASP A 353 16.84 -9.87 5.81
CA ASP A 353 17.10 -9.32 4.46
C ASP A 353 17.81 -7.96 4.53
N ALA A 354 17.42 -7.10 5.48
CA ALA A 354 18.09 -5.83 5.74
C ALA A 354 19.58 -6.01 6.06
N LYS A 355 19.93 -6.94 6.96
CA LYS A 355 21.33 -7.21 7.32
C LYS A 355 22.14 -7.73 6.13
N LEU A 356 21.58 -8.63 5.31
CA LEU A 356 22.24 -9.11 4.09
C LEU A 356 22.43 -8.00 3.05
N GLY A 357 21.38 -7.22 2.76
CA GLY A 357 21.45 -6.11 1.81
C GLY A 357 22.45 -5.03 2.24
N LEU A 358 22.48 -4.69 3.53
CA LEU A 358 23.48 -3.78 4.08
C LEU A 358 24.90 -4.36 4.06
N ALA A 359 25.07 -5.67 4.22
CA ALA A 359 26.40 -6.29 4.11
C ALA A 359 26.97 -6.13 2.69
N GLU A 360 26.16 -6.33 1.65
CA GLU A 360 26.54 -6.07 0.26
C GLU A 360 26.98 -4.61 0.06
N ILE A 361 26.16 -3.66 0.53
CA ILE A 361 26.43 -2.23 0.47
C ILE A 361 27.71 -1.85 1.22
N ALA A 362 27.89 -2.37 2.45
CA ALA A 362 29.04 -2.09 3.29
C ALA A 362 30.34 -2.50 2.60
N ARG A 363 30.35 -3.68 1.98
CA ARG A 363 31.49 -4.19 1.21
C ARG A 363 31.76 -3.37 -0.06
N ASP A 364 30.72 -3.13 -0.86
CA ASP A 364 30.89 -2.66 -2.23
C ASP A 364 30.93 -1.13 -2.35
N VAL A 365 30.24 -0.42 -1.46
CA VAL A 365 30.06 1.04 -1.54
C VAL A 365 30.75 1.77 -0.40
N TRP A 366 30.48 1.38 0.85
CA TRP A 366 31.06 2.05 2.03
C TRP A 366 32.51 1.64 2.31
N ARG A 367 32.95 0.50 1.75
CA ARG A 367 34.30 -0.07 1.93
C ARG A 367 34.60 -0.42 3.39
N GLU A 368 33.61 -1.03 4.05
CA GLU A 368 33.64 -1.48 5.44
C GLU A 368 33.47 -3.01 5.50
N PRO A 369 34.49 -3.80 5.13
CA PRO A 369 34.39 -5.25 5.08
C PRO A 369 34.11 -5.87 6.45
N GLU A 370 34.61 -5.28 7.54
CA GLU A 370 34.36 -5.78 8.90
C GLU A 370 32.88 -5.64 9.29
N LEU A 371 32.23 -4.55 8.86
CA LEU A 371 30.78 -4.36 9.02
C LEU A 371 30.01 -5.39 8.20
N ALA A 372 30.42 -5.61 6.94
CA ALA A 372 29.79 -6.60 6.07
C ALA A 372 29.85 -8.01 6.69
N GLU A 373 31.02 -8.45 7.12
CA GLU A 373 31.18 -9.76 7.75
C GLU A 373 30.41 -9.88 9.06
N ARG A 374 30.31 -8.79 9.84
CA ARG A 374 29.49 -8.78 11.07
C ARG A 374 28.02 -8.99 10.73
N LEU A 375 27.48 -8.23 9.79
CA LEU A 375 26.08 -8.31 9.38
C LEU A 375 25.72 -9.69 8.80
N GLU A 376 26.63 -10.29 8.03
CA GLU A 376 26.43 -11.66 7.51
C GLU A 376 26.40 -12.70 8.62
N ARG A 377 27.27 -12.58 9.63
CA ARG A 377 27.23 -13.45 10.81
C ARG A 377 25.95 -13.27 11.60
N GLU A 378 25.57 -12.02 11.91
CA GLU A 378 24.33 -11.73 12.64
C GLU A 378 23.09 -12.22 11.89
N ALA A 379 23.05 -12.09 10.55
CA ALA A 379 21.96 -12.64 9.75
C ALA A 379 21.93 -14.18 9.80
N ALA A 380 23.08 -14.84 9.76
CA ALA A 380 23.16 -16.30 9.89
C ALA A 380 22.72 -16.78 11.28
N ASP A 381 23.16 -16.09 12.34
CA ASP A 381 22.77 -16.37 13.73
C ASP A 381 21.27 -16.15 13.94
N LEU A 382 20.72 -15.04 13.45
CA LEU A 382 19.28 -14.75 13.46
C LEU A 382 18.50 -15.85 12.75
N ARG A 383 18.94 -16.28 11.56
CA ARG A 383 18.27 -17.34 10.79
C ARG A 383 18.20 -18.66 11.58
N ALA A 384 19.29 -19.05 12.23
CA ALA A 384 19.34 -20.27 13.03
C ALA A 384 18.49 -20.17 14.31
N ALA A 385 18.55 -19.03 15.00
CA ALA A 385 17.74 -18.77 16.18
C ALA A 385 16.24 -18.73 15.84
N PHE A 386 15.88 -18.04 14.76
CA PHE A 386 14.52 -17.92 14.24
C PHE A 386 13.92 -19.28 13.90
N ASP A 387 14.63 -20.11 13.13
CA ASP A 387 14.15 -21.45 12.76
C ASP A 387 13.80 -22.29 13.99
N LYS A 388 14.66 -22.25 15.01
CA LYS A 388 14.44 -22.96 16.26
C LYS A 388 13.30 -22.37 17.09
N ALA A 389 13.20 -21.04 17.17
CA ALA A 389 12.31 -20.36 18.10
C ALA A 389 10.88 -20.23 17.58
N PHE A 390 10.67 -20.09 16.27
CA PHE A 390 9.35 -19.82 15.69
C PHE A 390 8.67 -21.04 15.06
N TRP A 391 9.39 -22.14 14.85
CA TRP A 391 8.84 -23.30 14.17
C TRP A 391 7.86 -24.11 15.03
N VAL A 392 6.68 -24.38 14.47
CA VAL A 392 5.60 -25.19 15.05
C VAL A 392 5.49 -26.50 14.28
N GLU A 393 5.98 -27.60 14.86
CA GLU A 393 6.01 -28.92 14.19
C GLU A 393 4.68 -29.66 14.36
N GLU A 394 4.05 -29.53 15.53
CA GLU A 394 2.92 -30.34 16.01
C GLU A 394 1.64 -30.19 15.18
N ARG A 395 1.54 -29.12 14.40
CA ARG A 395 0.36 -28.74 13.61
C ARG A 395 0.63 -28.71 12.10
N GLY A 396 1.55 -29.58 11.65
CA GLY A 396 1.84 -29.79 10.22
C GLY A 396 2.96 -28.91 9.67
N GLY A 397 3.78 -28.31 10.54
CA GLY A 397 4.98 -27.56 10.15
C GLY A 397 4.71 -26.18 9.56
N PHE A 398 4.83 -25.13 10.36
CA PHE A 398 4.80 -23.73 9.93
C PHE A 398 5.54 -22.84 10.93
N PHE A 399 5.71 -21.55 10.61
CA PHE A 399 6.21 -20.56 11.55
C PHE A 399 5.06 -19.89 12.29
N ALA A 400 5.09 -19.87 13.62
CA ALA A 400 4.15 -19.15 14.47
C ALA A 400 4.00 -17.70 14.00
N LEU A 401 2.80 -17.12 14.14
CA LEU A 401 2.53 -15.72 13.77
C LEU A 401 3.47 -14.76 14.51
N ALA A 402 3.77 -15.08 15.77
CA ALA A 402 4.67 -14.33 16.62
C ALA A 402 5.15 -15.16 17.81
N LEU A 403 6.08 -14.60 18.59
CA LEU A 403 6.26 -14.93 20.00
C LEU A 403 5.57 -13.87 20.86
N ASP A 404 4.84 -14.28 21.90
CA ASP A 404 4.26 -13.34 22.88
C ASP A 404 5.26 -12.94 23.97
N GLY A 405 4.82 -12.13 24.94
CA GLY A 405 5.67 -11.65 26.04
C GLY A 405 6.19 -12.75 26.98
N GLU A 406 5.62 -13.96 26.94
CA GLU A 406 6.15 -15.15 27.63
C GLU A 406 6.94 -16.06 26.69
N LYS A 407 7.26 -15.59 25.47
CA LYS A 407 7.94 -16.29 24.38
C LYS A 407 7.24 -17.57 23.95
N LYS A 408 5.91 -17.62 24.09
CA LYS A 408 5.08 -18.71 23.56
C LYS A 408 4.78 -18.47 22.09
N HIS A 409 4.64 -19.57 21.34
CA HIS A 409 4.16 -19.52 19.96
C HIS A 409 2.73 -18.98 19.91
N VAL A 410 2.56 -17.80 19.32
CA VAL A 410 1.26 -17.33 18.86
C VAL A 410 0.92 -18.14 17.61
N ASP A 411 0.30 -19.28 17.82
CA ASP A 411 0.33 -20.41 16.88
C ASP A 411 -0.81 -20.42 15.86
N ALA A 412 -1.60 -19.36 15.70
CA ALA A 412 -2.58 -19.29 14.61
C ALA A 412 -1.87 -19.28 13.25
N ARG A 413 -2.34 -20.12 12.32
CA ARG A 413 -1.80 -20.14 10.95
C ARG A 413 -2.25 -18.91 10.18
N CYS A 414 -1.28 -18.10 9.78
CA CYS A 414 -1.48 -16.84 9.09
C CYS A 414 -0.60 -16.74 7.84
N SER A 415 -0.98 -15.86 6.92
CA SER A 415 -0.24 -15.62 5.67
C SER A 415 1.16 -15.03 5.87
N ASN A 416 1.45 -14.44 7.04
CA ASN A 416 2.74 -13.81 7.38
C ASN A 416 3.96 -14.69 7.04
N MET A 417 3.85 -16.02 7.16
CA MET A 417 4.94 -16.94 6.78
C MET A 417 5.34 -16.85 5.30
N GLY A 418 4.47 -16.37 4.41
CA GLY A 418 4.75 -16.11 3.01
C GLY A 418 5.78 -14.99 2.81
N HIS A 419 5.85 -14.02 3.73
CA HIS A 419 6.86 -12.97 3.71
C HIS A 419 8.26 -13.52 4.02
N LEU A 420 8.36 -14.62 4.78
CA LEU A 420 9.64 -15.28 5.08
C LEU A 420 10.26 -15.95 3.85
N LEU A 421 9.42 -16.45 2.93
CA LEU A 421 9.88 -16.96 1.64
C LEU A 421 10.46 -15.82 0.78
N TRP A 422 9.89 -14.62 0.87
CA TRP A 422 10.41 -13.48 0.14
C TRP A 422 11.76 -13.02 0.71
N SER A 423 11.86 -12.84 2.04
CA SER A 423 13.10 -12.43 2.70
C SER A 423 14.23 -13.47 2.61
N GLY A 424 13.89 -14.75 2.41
CA GLY A 424 14.84 -15.85 2.26
C GLY A 424 15.37 -16.41 3.59
N ILE A 425 14.78 -16.02 4.72
CA ILE A 425 15.18 -16.53 6.05
C ILE A 425 14.85 -18.02 6.23
N VAL A 426 13.85 -18.57 5.52
CA VAL A 426 13.40 -19.96 5.67
C VAL A 426 14.51 -20.95 5.27
N LEU A 427 14.81 -21.94 6.13
CA LEU A 427 15.75 -23.02 5.80
C LEU A 427 15.19 -23.92 4.66
N PRO A 428 16.02 -24.44 3.75
CA PRO A 428 15.56 -25.22 2.60
C PRO A 428 14.57 -26.35 2.94
N GLU A 429 14.79 -27.04 4.06
CA GLU A 429 13.95 -28.13 4.56
C GLU A 429 12.57 -27.68 5.07
N ARG A 430 12.41 -26.41 5.44
CA ARG A 430 11.15 -25.82 5.91
C ARG A 430 10.32 -25.18 4.80
N VAL A 431 10.92 -24.97 3.61
CA VAL A 431 10.23 -24.33 2.48
C VAL A 431 9.00 -25.12 2.05
N ALA A 432 9.14 -26.43 1.78
CA ALA A 432 8.03 -27.24 1.27
C ALA A 432 6.81 -27.26 2.22
N PRO A 433 6.97 -27.51 3.55
CA PRO A 433 5.85 -27.42 4.48
C PRO A 433 5.18 -26.03 4.52
N VAL A 434 5.97 -24.94 4.48
CA VAL A 434 5.41 -23.57 4.45
C VAL A 434 4.58 -23.34 3.18
N VAL A 435 5.05 -23.81 2.02
CA VAL A 435 4.28 -23.75 0.77
C VAL A 435 2.99 -24.54 0.86
N ASP A 436 3.04 -25.75 1.42
CA ASP A 436 1.86 -26.61 1.60
C ASP A 436 0.83 -25.94 2.52
N GLN A 437 1.27 -25.27 3.59
CA GLN A 437 0.38 -24.52 4.49
C GLN A 437 -0.26 -23.32 3.78
N LEU A 438 0.54 -22.48 3.11
CA LEU A 438 0.04 -21.29 2.39
C LEU A 438 -0.99 -21.63 1.30
N LEU A 439 -0.86 -22.81 0.69
CA LEU A 439 -1.74 -23.29 -0.38
C LEU A 439 -2.76 -24.35 0.09
N SER A 440 -2.84 -24.59 1.39
CA SER A 440 -3.85 -25.46 2.00
C SER A 440 -5.25 -24.88 1.81
N GLU A 441 -6.28 -25.73 1.87
CA GLU A 441 -7.68 -25.30 1.74
C GLU A 441 -8.06 -24.20 2.75
N SER A 442 -7.49 -24.28 3.96
CA SER A 442 -7.79 -23.34 5.04
C SER A 442 -7.25 -21.93 4.76
N LEU A 443 -6.05 -21.79 4.17
CA LEU A 443 -5.45 -20.49 3.85
C LEU A 443 -5.76 -20.03 2.41
N TRP A 444 -5.83 -20.94 1.45
CA TRP A 444 -6.07 -20.62 0.05
C TRP A 444 -7.56 -20.48 -0.24
N SER A 445 -8.03 -19.25 -0.50
CA SER A 445 -9.44 -18.99 -0.81
C SER A 445 -9.85 -19.32 -2.24
N GLY A 446 -8.89 -19.49 -3.16
CA GLY A 446 -9.17 -19.51 -4.60
C GLY A 446 -9.10 -18.13 -5.27
N TRP A 447 -9.17 -17.06 -4.49
CA TRP A 447 -8.94 -15.67 -4.93
C TRP A 447 -7.58 -15.13 -4.49
N GLY A 448 -7.07 -15.60 -3.36
CA GLY A 448 -5.76 -15.29 -2.78
C GLY A 448 -5.57 -16.00 -1.44
N ILE A 449 -4.53 -15.61 -0.70
CA ILE A 449 -4.20 -16.22 0.60
C ILE A 449 -4.89 -15.42 1.70
N ARG A 450 -5.63 -16.10 2.57
CA ARG A 450 -6.30 -15.50 3.73
C ARG A 450 -5.28 -15.11 4.78
N THR A 451 -5.53 -14.01 5.47
CA THR A 451 -4.70 -13.52 6.58
C THR A 451 -4.68 -14.44 7.80
N MET A 452 -5.67 -15.33 7.90
CA MET A 452 -5.78 -16.37 8.91
C MET A 452 -6.48 -17.59 8.30
N ALA A 453 -6.03 -18.79 8.65
CA ALA A 453 -6.61 -20.03 8.16
C ALA A 453 -8.07 -20.19 8.66
N SER A 454 -8.95 -20.73 7.81
CA SER A 454 -10.40 -20.81 8.09
C SER A 454 -10.82 -21.71 9.26
N ASP A 455 -9.87 -22.47 9.79
CA ASP A 455 -10.02 -23.42 10.90
C ASP A 455 -9.34 -22.95 12.19
N GLU A 456 -8.84 -21.70 12.24
CA GLU A 456 -8.44 -21.03 13.48
C GLU A 456 -9.66 -20.41 14.17
N ALA A 457 -9.69 -20.39 15.50
CA ALA A 457 -10.89 -19.96 16.24
C ALA A 457 -11.27 -18.49 16.02
N ALA A 458 -10.30 -17.63 15.68
CA ALA A 458 -10.52 -16.21 15.41
C ALA A 458 -10.82 -15.90 13.95
N TYR A 459 -10.88 -16.91 13.08
CA TYR A 459 -11.16 -16.71 11.67
C TYR A 459 -12.53 -16.05 11.47
N ASN A 460 -12.54 -15.00 10.66
CA ASN A 460 -13.74 -14.40 10.11
C ASN A 460 -13.41 -13.87 8.70
N PRO A 461 -14.14 -14.31 7.64
CA PRO A 461 -13.86 -13.91 6.25
C PRO A 461 -13.97 -12.41 6.01
N ILE A 462 -14.64 -11.67 6.91
CA ILE A 462 -14.82 -10.22 6.85
C ILE A 462 -14.14 -9.49 8.03
N SER A 463 -13.22 -10.13 8.76
CA SER A 463 -12.37 -9.43 9.72
C SER A 463 -11.08 -8.95 9.06
N TYR A 464 -10.73 -7.68 9.30
CA TYR A 464 -9.68 -6.94 8.62
C TYR A 464 -8.34 -7.70 8.50
N HIS A 465 -7.86 -8.33 9.58
CA HIS A 465 -6.61 -9.10 9.61
C HIS A 465 -6.78 -10.57 10.05
N ASN A 466 -8.01 -11.04 10.24
CA ASN A 466 -8.29 -12.39 10.75
C ASN A 466 -9.10 -13.24 9.77
N GLY A 467 -8.91 -13.06 8.46
CA GLY A 467 -9.51 -13.97 7.48
C GLY A 467 -9.71 -13.40 6.09
N THR A 468 -9.66 -12.08 5.91
CA THR A 468 -9.67 -11.42 4.60
C THR A 468 -8.45 -11.76 3.76
N VAL A 469 -8.47 -11.39 2.48
CA VAL A 469 -7.35 -11.52 1.54
C VAL A 469 -6.82 -10.13 1.19
N TRP A 470 -5.51 -9.97 1.33
CA TRP A 470 -4.79 -8.73 1.00
C TRP A 470 -3.93 -8.95 -0.26
N PRO A 471 -4.14 -8.18 -1.33
CA PRO A 471 -3.37 -8.34 -2.56
C PRO A 471 -1.86 -8.21 -2.35
N HIS A 472 -1.42 -7.27 -1.52
CA HIS A 472 0.01 -7.03 -1.29
C HIS A 472 0.69 -8.24 -0.64
N ASP A 473 0.14 -8.75 0.47
CA ASP A 473 0.60 -9.94 1.21
C ASP A 473 0.62 -11.18 0.29
N THR A 474 -0.46 -11.40 -0.45
CA THR A 474 -0.54 -12.49 -1.42
C THR A 474 0.51 -12.35 -2.54
N SER A 475 0.80 -11.12 -2.99
CA SER A 475 1.81 -10.86 -4.03
C SER A 475 3.25 -11.05 -3.54
N LEU A 476 3.55 -10.68 -2.28
CA LEU A 476 4.85 -10.94 -1.65
C LEU A 476 5.06 -12.44 -1.46
N THR A 477 4.01 -13.17 -1.07
CA THR A 477 4.05 -14.63 -1.04
C THR A 477 4.36 -15.21 -2.43
N ALA A 478 3.72 -14.72 -3.50
CA ALA A 478 4.03 -15.16 -4.87
C ALA A 478 5.50 -14.89 -5.25
N TRP A 479 6.06 -13.76 -4.81
CA TRP A 479 7.47 -13.45 -5.03
C TRP A 479 8.38 -14.43 -4.30
N GLY A 480 8.11 -14.72 -3.02
CA GLY A 480 8.83 -15.73 -2.25
C GLY A 480 8.76 -17.13 -2.86
N LEU A 481 7.57 -17.57 -3.29
CA LEU A 481 7.37 -18.85 -3.98
C LEU A 481 8.27 -18.98 -5.22
N ALA A 482 8.33 -17.93 -6.05
CA ALA A 482 9.18 -17.94 -7.24
C ALA A 482 10.68 -18.01 -6.88
N ARG A 483 11.12 -17.26 -5.86
CA ARG A 483 12.52 -17.27 -5.38
C ARG A 483 12.96 -18.64 -4.85
N HIS A 484 12.04 -19.42 -4.30
CA HIS A 484 12.30 -20.74 -3.75
C HIS A 484 12.02 -21.90 -4.73
N GLY A 485 11.85 -21.63 -6.02
CA GLY A 485 11.70 -22.69 -7.03
C GLY A 485 10.29 -23.29 -7.12
N TYR A 486 9.25 -22.55 -6.73
CA TYR A 486 7.85 -22.93 -6.88
C TYR A 486 7.12 -22.05 -7.92
N PRO A 487 7.57 -22.03 -9.20
CA PRO A 487 7.01 -21.13 -10.21
C PRO A 487 5.54 -21.43 -10.53
N GLU A 488 5.09 -22.69 -10.47
CA GLU A 488 3.67 -23.04 -10.67
C GLU A 488 2.77 -22.51 -9.56
N ALA A 489 3.22 -22.58 -8.31
CA ALA A 489 2.52 -21.98 -7.19
C ALA A 489 2.42 -20.46 -7.34
N ALA A 490 3.53 -19.79 -7.68
CA ALA A 490 3.54 -18.36 -7.94
C ALA A 490 2.60 -17.97 -9.10
N ARG A 491 2.57 -18.76 -10.19
CA ARG A 491 1.66 -18.57 -11.33
C ARG A 491 0.20 -18.73 -10.95
N ARG A 492 -0.13 -19.73 -10.11
CA ARG A 492 -1.48 -19.95 -9.58
C ARG A 492 -1.96 -18.74 -8.78
N VAL A 493 -1.12 -18.25 -7.87
CA VAL A 493 -1.40 -17.06 -7.06
C VAL A 493 -1.58 -15.82 -7.94
N ALA A 494 -0.64 -15.58 -8.88
CA ALA A 494 -0.72 -14.45 -9.80
C ALA A 494 -2.01 -14.45 -10.62
N ARG A 495 -2.40 -15.61 -11.17
CA ARG A 495 -3.64 -15.73 -11.94
C ARG A 495 -4.87 -15.40 -11.08
N ALA A 496 -4.95 -15.94 -9.87
CA ALA A 496 -6.09 -15.71 -8.99
C ALA A 496 -6.27 -14.22 -8.65
N LEU A 497 -5.17 -13.51 -8.37
CA LEU A 497 -5.22 -12.07 -8.12
C LEU A 497 -5.64 -11.26 -9.35
N ILE A 498 -5.15 -11.61 -10.55
CA ILE A 498 -5.56 -10.95 -11.79
C ILE A 498 -7.03 -11.24 -12.14
N GLU A 499 -7.51 -12.45 -11.85
CA GLU A 499 -8.93 -12.81 -11.96
C GLU A 499 -9.79 -12.03 -10.95
N ALA A 500 -9.32 -11.89 -9.70
CA ALA A 500 -10.00 -11.07 -8.69
C ALA A 500 -10.08 -9.59 -9.14
N ALA A 501 -9.01 -9.05 -9.72
CA ALA A 501 -8.98 -7.67 -10.23
C ALA A 501 -10.11 -7.39 -11.24
N ALA A 502 -10.51 -8.37 -12.05
CA ALA A 502 -11.59 -8.23 -13.02
C ALA A 502 -12.96 -7.91 -12.36
N HIS A 503 -13.14 -8.27 -11.08
CA HIS A 503 -14.34 -7.98 -10.29
C HIS A 503 -14.29 -6.62 -9.58
N PHE A 504 -13.14 -5.94 -9.62
CA PHE A 504 -12.91 -4.63 -9.02
C PHE A 504 -12.45 -3.62 -10.07
N ASP A 505 -13.06 -3.61 -11.25
CA ASP A 505 -12.71 -2.75 -12.39
C ASP A 505 -11.20 -2.65 -12.65
N TRP A 506 -10.48 -3.77 -12.47
CA TRP A 506 -9.03 -3.92 -12.61
C TRP A 506 -8.19 -3.20 -11.54
N SER A 507 -8.82 -2.54 -10.57
CA SER A 507 -8.22 -1.84 -9.45
C SER A 507 -8.42 -2.67 -8.18
N LEU A 508 -7.41 -3.49 -7.85
CA LEU A 508 -7.44 -4.32 -6.66
C LEU A 508 -7.62 -3.43 -5.40
N PRO A 509 -8.60 -3.73 -4.54
CA PRO A 509 -8.79 -2.98 -3.30
C PRO A 509 -7.67 -3.29 -2.31
N GLU A 510 -7.52 -2.46 -1.29
CA GLU A 510 -6.65 -2.72 -0.13
C GLU A 510 -6.80 -4.15 0.41
N VAL A 511 -8.06 -4.58 0.57
CA VAL A 511 -8.47 -5.87 1.12
C VAL A 511 -9.83 -6.27 0.54
N PHE A 512 -10.09 -7.58 0.45
CA PHE A 512 -11.41 -8.14 0.15
C PHE A 512 -11.69 -9.37 1.02
N ALA A 513 -12.96 -9.77 1.12
CA ALA A 513 -13.36 -10.84 2.02
C ALA A 513 -12.73 -12.19 1.63
N GLY A 514 -12.37 -12.99 2.63
CA GLY A 514 -11.74 -14.30 2.44
C GLY A 514 -12.71 -15.46 2.36
N TYR A 515 -13.89 -15.27 1.76
CA TYR A 515 -14.77 -16.39 1.41
C TYR A 515 -14.09 -17.32 0.41
N ALA A 516 -14.40 -18.61 0.47
CA ALA A 516 -13.90 -19.53 -0.53
C ALA A 516 -14.55 -19.23 -1.90
N ARG A 517 -13.79 -19.45 -2.97
CA ARG A 517 -14.20 -19.12 -4.34
C ARG A 517 -15.41 -19.93 -4.83
N ASP A 518 -15.69 -21.07 -4.21
CA ASP A 518 -16.86 -21.90 -4.47
C ASP A 518 -18.09 -21.51 -3.62
N GLU A 519 -17.91 -20.69 -2.58
CA GLU A 519 -19.00 -20.16 -1.76
C GLU A 519 -19.67 -18.92 -2.39
N THR A 520 -18.89 -18.10 -3.11
CA THR A 520 -19.37 -16.85 -3.71
C THR A 520 -19.04 -16.78 -5.21
N PRO A 521 -19.95 -16.26 -6.06
CA PRO A 521 -19.72 -16.18 -7.51
C PRO A 521 -18.63 -15.17 -7.93
N PHE A 522 -18.16 -14.33 -7.00
CA PHE A 522 -17.12 -13.31 -7.16
C PHE A 522 -16.48 -12.98 -5.80
N PRO A 523 -15.26 -12.40 -5.74
CA PRO A 523 -14.67 -11.95 -4.48
C PRO A 523 -15.52 -10.82 -3.88
N ILE A 524 -15.89 -10.93 -2.61
CA ILE A 524 -16.76 -9.96 -1.95
C ILE A 524 -15.93 -8.74 -1.51
N ALA A 525 -16.36 -7.55 -1.94
CA ALA A 525 -15.73 -6.30 -1.55
C ALA A 525 -15.78 -6.10 -0.03
N TYR A 526 -14.66 -5.67 0.55
CA TYR A 526 -14.63 -5.22 1.94
C TYR A 526 -15.17 -3.77 1.99
N PRO A 527 -16.17 -3.45 2.85
CA PRO A 527 -16.91 -2.19 2.76
C PRO A 527 -16.07 -0.92 2.75
N THR A 528 -14.97 -0.87 3.51
CA THR A 528 -14.16 0.35 3.69
C THR A 528 -12.73 0.26 3.19
N ALA A 529 -12.43 -0.76 2.39
CA ALA A 529 -11.12 -0.90 1.77
C ALA A 529 -10.78 0.32 0.92
N ALA A 530 -9.57 0.85 1.10
CA ALA A 530 -9.07 1.89 0.22
C ALA A 530 -8.99 1.39 -1.23
N ARG A 531 -9.44 2.23 -2.18
CA ARG A 531 -9.43 1.95 -3.61
C ARG A 531 -9.37 3.27 -4.39
N PRO A 532 -8.20 3.67 -4.91
CA PRO A 532 -6.94 2.94 -4.91
C PRO A 532 -6.23 2.92 -3.56
N GLN A 533 -5.50 1.84 -3.32
CA GLN A 533 -4.49 1.71 -2.26
C GLN A 533 -3.16 1.34 -2.94
N ALA A 534 -2.04 1.91 -2.46
CA ALA A 534 -0.73 1.82 -3.07
C ALA A 534 -0.10 0.41 -3.13
N TRP A 535 -0.04 -0.33 -2.02
CA TRP A 535 0.49 -1.70 -2.01
C TRP A 535 -0.40 -2.70 -2.78
N ALA A 536 -1.69 -2.40 -2.93
CA ALA A 536 -2.62 -3.18 -3.73
C ALA A 536 -2.42 -2.86 -5.22
N ALA A 537 -2.28 -1.57 -5.56
CA ALA A 537 -1.94 -1.13 -6.90
C ALA A 537 -0.54 -1.61 -7.34
N GLY A 538 0.41 -1.76 -6.42
CA GLY A 538 1.72 -2.35 -6.68
C GLY A 538 1.69 -3.83 -7.08
N THR A 539 0.62 -4.55 -6.71
CA THR A 539 0.51 -6.01 -6.88
C THR A 539 0.64 -6.46 -8.34
N PRO A 540 -0.17 -6.00 -9.32
CA PRO A 540 -0.01 -6.40 -10.72
C PRO A 540 1.37 -6.10 -11.31
N ILE A 541 2.03 -5.02 -10.86
CA ILE A 541 3.38 -4.66 -11.32
C ILE A 541 4.41 -5.67 -10.80
N LEU A 542 4.34 -6.02 -9.51
CA LEU A 542 5.18 -7.07 -8.94
C LEU A 542 4.92 -8.42 -9.61
N LEU A 543 3.66 -8.77 -9.89
CA LEU A 543 3.33 -10.04 -10.57
C LEU A 543 3.97 -10.14 -11.96
N VAL A 544 4.06 -9.04 -12.72
CA VAL A 544 4.82 -9.03 -13.99
C VAL A 544 6.29 -9.36 -13.76
N ARG A 545 6.93 -8.73 -12.76
CA ARG A 545 8.33 -9.05 -12.38
C ARG A 545 8.49 -10.52 -12.02
N VAL A 546 7.60 -11.05 -11.18
CA VAL A 546 7.62 -12.43 -10.69
C VAL A 546 7.43 -13.44 -11.82
N LEU A 547 6.43 -13.24 -12.68
CA LEU A 547 6.11 -14.18 -13.77
C LEU A 547 7.21 -14.25 -14.84
N LEU A 548 7.89 -13.13 -15.08
CA LEU A 548 9.00 -13.04 -16.04
C LEU A 548 10.37 -13.26 -15.38
N GLY A 549 10.41 -13.43 -14.06
CA GLY A 549 11.63 -13.64 -13.29
C GLY A 549 12.64 -12.51 -13.41
N ILE A 550 12.20 -11.28 -13.59
CA ILE A 550 13.08 -10.13 -13.89
C ILE A 550 13.91 -9.79 -12.65
N GLU A 551 15.24 -9.87 -12.78
CA GLU A 551 16.19 -9.53 -11.74
C GLU A 551 17.30 -8.60 -12.26
N PRO A 552 17.80 -7.65 -11.45
CA PRO A 552 18.94 -6.82 -11.80
C PRO A 552 20.27 -7.57 -11.63
N ASP A 553 21.08 -7.67 -12.68
CA ASP A 553 22.49 -8.08 -12.62
C ASP A 553 23.37 -6.82 -12.55
N ARG A 554 23.62 -6.35 -11.32
CA ARG A 554 24.38 -5.13 -11.03
C ARG A 554 25.78 -5.15 -11.62
N VAL A 555 26.50 -6.27 -11.51
CA VAL A 555 27.89 -6.41 -12.00
C VAL A 555 27.98 -6.21 -13.50
N ARG A 556 26.99 -6.71 -14.25
CA ARG A 556 26.93 -6.56 -15.71
C ARG A 556 26.04 -5.40 -16.17
N GLN A 557 25.45 -4.66 -15.23
CA GLN A 557 24.49 -3.58 -15.45
C GLN A 557 23.41 -3.93 -16.48
N ARG A 558 22.78 -5.10 -16.30
CA ARG A 558 21.73 -5.60 -17.18
C ARG A 558 20.60 -6.27 -16.41
N LEU A 559 19.44 -6.39 -17.04
CA LEU A 559 18.38 -7.24 -16.51
C LEU A 559 18.58 -8.69 -16.96
N THR A 560 18.28 -9.63 -16.07
CA THR A 560 18.27 -11.08 -16.33
C THR A 560 16.92 -11.67 -15.97
N SER A 561 16.66 -12.89 -16.44
CA SER A 561 15.51 -13.68 -16.00
C SER A 561 16.00 -14.90 -15.23
N ASN A 562 15.38 -15.17 -14.08
CA ASN A 562 15.59 -16.41 -13.32
C ASN A 562 14.65 -17.55 -13.75
N VAL A 563 13.74 -17.29 -14.71
CA VAL A 563 12.90 -18.33 -15.31
C VAL A 563 13.76 -19.19 -16.22
N THR A 564 13.89 -20.47 -15.85
CA THR A 564 14.69 -21.45 -16.60
C THR A 564 13.84 -22.42 -17.42
N ASP A 565 12.58 -22.60 -17.05
CA ASP A 565 11.62 -23.47 -17.72
C ASP A 565 10.85 -22.76 -18.84
N GLU A 566 10.24 -23.54 -19.72
CA GLU A 566 9.30 -23.01 -20.71
C GLU A 566 8.06 -22.45 -19.99
N LEU A 567 7.75 -21.18 -20.30
CA LEU A 567 6.58 -20.48 -19.80
C LEU A 567 5.30 -21.04 -20.44
N PRO A 568 4.19 -21.07 -19.68
CA PRO A 568 2.90 -21.49 -20.21
C PRO A 568 2.44 -20.67 -21.42
N SER A 569 1.67 -21.31 -22.31
CA SER A 569 1.17 -20.69 -23.55
C SER A 569 0.32 -19.43 -23.35
N TRP A 570 -0.32 -19.27 -22.19
CA TRP A 570 -1.09 -18.06 -21.87
C TRP A 570 -0.21 -16.83 -21.56
N LEU A 571 1.09 -17.01 -21.32
CA LEU A 571 2.08 -15.93 -21.28
C LEU A 571 2.76 -15.67 -22.62
N GLU A 572 2.54 -16.52 -23.62
CA GLU A 572 3.20 -16.40 -24.92
C GLU A 572 2.89 -15.05 -25.57
N GLY A 573 3.92 -14.39 -26.09
CA GLY A 573 3.81 -13.08 -26.71
C GLY A 573 3.65 -11.91 -25.74
N LEU A 574 3.68 -12.13 -24.41
CA LEU A 574 3.76 -11.04 -23.44
C LEU A 574 5.05 -10.24 -23.66
N ARG A 575 4.95 -8.92 -23.74
CA ARG A 575 6.08 -8.01 -23.95
C ARG A 575 5.94 -6.79 -23.04
N VAL A 576 6.97 -6.52 -22.26
CA VAL A 576 7.09 -5.36 -21.36
C VAL A 576 8.16 -4.44 -21.91
N GLU A 577 7.76 -3.29 -22.44
CA GLU A 577 8.66 -2.30 -23.03
C GLU A 577 8.90 -1.15 -22.05
N GLY A 578 10.13 -0.64 -21.94
CA GLY A 578 10.42 0.55 -21.13
C GLY A 578 10.66 0.25 -19.65
N VAL A 579 11.09 -0.97 -19.30
CA VAL A 579 11.56 -1.31 -17.95
C VAL A 579 12.83 -0.52 -17.67
N ARG A 580 12.90 0.22 -16.56
CA ARG A 580 14.01 1.13 -16.27
C ARG A 580 14.93 0.55 -15.21
N ALA A 581 16.20 0.33 -15.56
CA ALA A 581 17.24 -0.16 -14.66
C ALA A 581 18.61 0.33 -15.13
N PHE A 582 19.53 0.63 -14.21
CA PHE A 582 20.89 1.11 -14.51
C PHE A 582 20.93 2.34 -15.45
N GLY A 583 19.94 3.23 -15.35
CA GLY A 583 19.81 4.40 -16.21
C GLY A 583 19.46 4.09 -17.68
N ARG A 584 19.06 2.85 -17.99
CA ARG A 584 18.72 2.36 -19.33
C ARG A 584 17.28 1.86 -19.38
N ASN A 585 16.75 1.79 -20.60
CA ASN A 585 15.46 1.16 -20.88
C ASN A 585 15.68 -0.27 -21.37
N TRP A 586 14.82 -1.18 -20.95
CA TRP A 586 14.86 -2.59 -21.31
C TRP A 586 13.51 -3.03 -21.86
N THR A 587 13.56 -3.98 -22.79
CA THR A 587 12.41 -4.74 -23.26
C THR A 587 12.55 -6.18 -22.77
N VAL A 588 11.52 -6.67 -22.09
CA VAL A 588 11.39 -8.07 -21.68
C VAL A 588 10.26 -8.69 -22.48
N ALA A 589 10.48 -9.84 -23.12
CA ALA A 589 9.46 -10.50 -23.94
C ALA A 589 9.43 -12.01 -23.68
N VAL A 590 8.27 -12.63 -23.90
CA VAL A 590 8.12 -14.08 -23.93
C VAL A 590 7.99 -14.52 -25.39
N GLU A 591 9.02 -15.19 -25.88
CA GLU A 591 9.10 -15.70 -27.25
C GLU A 591 9.37 -17.20 -27.24
N ARG A 592 8.48 -17.99 -27.85
CA ARG A 592 8.57 -19.46 -27.90
C ARG A 592 8.72 -20.06 -26.50
N GLY A 593 7.92 -19.58 -25.56
CA GLY A 593 7.92 -20.02 -24.16
C GLY A 593 9.13 -19.57 -23.36
N ARG A 594 10.00 -18.67 -23.87
CA ARG A 594 11.21 -18.25 -23.15
C ARG A 594 11.26 -16.75 -22.96
N VAL A 595 11.78 -16.32 -21.80
CA VAL A 595 11.99 -14.90 -21.53
C VAL A 595 13.24 -14.44 -22.27
N THR A 596 13.09 -13.41 -23.11
CA THR A 596 14.19 -12.67 -23.73
C THR A 596 14.25 -11.27 -23.16
N ILE A 597 15.47 -10.77 -22.95
CA ILE A 597 15.71 -9.43 -22.43
C ILE A 597 16.69 -8.73 -23.37
N ALA A 598 16.29 -7.56 -23.85
CA ALA A 598 17.11 -6.72 -24.71
C ALA A 598 17.10 -5.27 -24.20
N GLU A 599 18.20 -4.57 -24.39
CA GLU A 599 18.26 -3.13 -24.17
C GLU A 599 17.33 -2.45 -25.19
N GLY A 600 16.42 -1.62 -24.71
CA GLY A 600 15.51 -0.82 -25.52
C GLY A 600 16.23 0.40 -26.12
N VAL A 601 15.68 0.92 -27.22
CA VAL A 601 16.15 2.18 -27.85
C VAL A 601 15.66 3.38 -27.05
#